data_AF-A0A924CC60-F1
#
_entry.id   AF-A0A924CC60-F1
#
_cell.length_a   1.000
_cell.length_b   1.000
_cell.length_c   1.000
_cell.angle_alpha   90.00
_cell.angle_beta   90.00
_cell.angle_gamma   90.00
#
_symmetry.space_group_name_H-M   'P 1'
#
loop_
_entity.id
_entity.type
_entity.pdbx_description
1 polymer ?
#
loop_
_entity_poly.entity_id
_entity_poly.type
_entity_poly.pdbx_seq_one_letter_code
_entity_poly.pdbx_strand_id
1 'polypeptide(L)'
;MPFSIQHFLKTAPFLLLIIIFSCKKTPVVINPPVPPAPGGSADTTIKPGTDPATANTIGFFLDDWQAKTFTAPAYTETAITASATSTVTVDATSIITKIPLSEFGHNGVWWMGPVAGDARFIEPVTNLHPHIIRFPGGSSSDAYFWNAE
;
A
#
# COMPACT_ATOMS: atom_id res chain seq x y z
N MET A 1 -18.41 -18.44 56.72
CA MET A 1 -16.93 -18.47 56.80
C MET A 1 -16.45 -17.03 56.89
N PRO A 2 -15.77 -16.60 57.97
CA PRO A 2 -15.41 -15.21 58.15
C PRO A 2 -14.19 -14.88 57.28
N PHE A 3 -14.34 -13.90 56.38
CA PHE A 3 -13.22 -13.38 55.59
C PHE A 3 -12.29 -12.60 56.53
N SER A 4 -11.12 -13.16 56.81
CA SER A 4 -10.18 -12.61 57.78
C SER A 4 -9.46 -11.37 57.23
N ILE A 5 -9.71 -10.22 57.85
CA ILE A 5 -9.11 -8.89 57.58
C ILE A 5 -7.57 -8.94 57.53
N GLN A 6 -6.95 -9.93 58.18
CA GLN A 6 -5.50 -10.15 58.19
C GLN A 6 -4.91 -10.48 56.80
N HIS A 7 -5.69 -11.03 55.87
CA HIS A 7 -5.21 -11.33 54.52
C HIS A 7 -5.22 -10.08 53.63
N PHE A 8 -6.14 -9.14 53.89
CA PHE A 8 -6.26 -7.90 53.13
C PHE A 8 -5.09 -6.94 53.45
N LEU A 9 -4.63 -6.90 54.71
CA LEU A 9 -3.46 -6.09 55.10
C LEU A 9 -2.13 -6.61 54.54
N LYS A 10 -2.01 -7.90 54.22
CA LYS A 10 -0.76 -8.50 53.73
C LYS A 10 -0.59 -8.41 52.21
N THR A 11 -1.69 -8.34 51.44
CA THR A 11 -1.65 -8.21 49.98
C THR A 11 -1.71 -6.76 49.49
N ALA A 12 -2.24 -5.84 50.31
CA ALA A 12 -2.29 -4.41 50.02
C ALA A 12 -0.92 -3.76 49.69
N PRO A 13 0.20 -4.03 50.40
CA PRO A 13 1.47 -3.40 50.06
C PRO A 13 2.08 -3.92 48.75
N PHE A 14 1.72 -5.15 48.33
CA PHE A 14 2.21 -5.74 47.09
C PHE A 14 1.49 -5.16 45.85
N LEU A 15 0.20 -4.85 45.98
CA LEU A 15 -0.58 -4.21 44.91
C LEU A 15 -0.21 -2.72 44.72
N LEU A 16 0.15 -2.02 45.82
CA LEU A 16 0.59 -0.63 45.76
C LEU A 16 1.95 -0.47 45.05
N LEU A 17 2.84 -1.47 45.13
CA LEU A 17 4.15 -1.47 44.46
C LEU A 17 4.07 -1.60 42.93
N ILE A 18 2.98 -2.17 42.40
CA ILE A 18 2.78 -2.35 40.95
C ILE A 18 2.36 -1.02 40.28
N ILE A 19 1.71 -0.12 41.03
CA ILE A 19 1.22 1.16 40.50
C ILE A 19 2.37 2.17 40.32
N ILE A 20 3.42 2.10 41.15
CA ILE A 20 4.59 3.01 41.08
C ILE A 20 5.62 2.63 40.00
N PHE A 21 5.55 1.43 39.41
CA PHE A 21 6.36 1.03 38.25
C PHE A 21 5.67 1.24 36.89
N SER A 22 4.52 1.93 36.86
CA SER A 22 3.91 2.37 35.61
C SER A 22 4.79 3.44 34.96
N CYS A 23 5.40 3.10 33.83
CA CYS A 23 6.27 3.96 33.04
C CYS A 23 5.68 5.36 32.86
N LYS A 24 6.32 6.38 33.44
CA LYS A 24 6.07 7.76 33.05
C LYS A 24 6.48 7.90 31.59
N LYS A 25 5.52 7.95 30.68
CA LYS A 25 5.78 8.48 29.33
C LYS A 25 6.21 9.92 29.51
N THR A 26 7.47 10.21 29.24
CA THR A 26 7.94 11.58 29.10
C THR A 26 7.09 12.22 28.01
N PRO A 27 6.45 13.39 28.25
CA PRO A 27 5.79 14.11 27.19
C PRO A 27 6.88 14.48 26.18
N VAL A 28 6.86 13.82 25.03
CA VAL A 28 7.61 14.30 23.87
C VAL A 28 6.93 15.61 23.50
N VAL A 29 7.61 16.72 23.74
CA VAL A 29 7.25 17.99 23.12
C VAL A 29 7.44 17.77 21.63
N ILE A 30 6.37 17.40 20.94
CA ILE A 30 6.30 17.43 19.49
C ILE A 30 6.23 18.92 19.17
N ASN A 31 7.38 19.56 19.02
CA ASN A 31 7.41 20.79 18.26
C ASN A 31 6.81 20.43 16.90
N PRO A 32 5.76 21.12 16.42
CA PRO A 32 5.28 20.91 15.06
C PRO A 32 6.51 21.02 14.14
N PRO A 33 6.65 20.14 13.13
CA PRO A 33 7.75 20.25 12.19
C PRO A 33 7.79 21.69 11.69
N VAL A 34 8.86 22.41 12.01
CA VAL A 34 9.11 23.70 11.39
C VAL A 34 9.20 23.40 9.89
N PRO A 35 8.34 24.00 9.04
CA PRO A 35 8.46 23.81 7.60
C PRO A 35 9.91 24.08 7.22
N PRO A 36 10.56 23.21 6.42
CA PRO A 36 11.91 23.46 5.95
C PRO A 36 11.99 24.88 5.39
N ALA A 37 12.96 25.66 5.86
CA ALA A 37 13.22 26.98 5.30
C ALA A 37 13.40 26.81 3.78
N PRO A 38 12.74 27.64 2.94
CA PRO A 38 12.93 27.57 1.49
C PRO A 38 14.41 27.78 1.19
N GLY A 39 15.09 26.76 0.68
CA GLY A 39 16.52 26.84 0.33
C GLY A 39 17.51 26.28 1.35
N GLY A 40 17.09 25.46 2.32
CA GLY A 40 18.03 24.66 3.12
C GLY A 40 18.82 23.70 2.23
N SER A 41 20.15 23.68 2.38
CA SER A 41 21.09 22.80 1.67
C SER A 41 20.50 21.40 1.57
N ALA A 42 20.24 20.96 0.34
CA ALA A 42 19.60 19.69 0.07
C ALA A 42 20.38 18.58 0.78
N ASP A 43 19.75 17.94 1.76
CA ASP A 43 20.22 16.67 2.25
C ASP A 43 20.17 15.69 1.06
N THR A 44 21.33 15.49 0.44
CA THR A 44 21.50 14.59 -0.70
C THR A 44 21.61 13.13 -0.24
N THR A 45 21.48 12.87 1.07
CA THR A 45 21.55 11.53 1.63
C THR A 45 20.27 10.77 1.27
N ILE A 46 20.32 10.03 0.18
CA ILE A 46 19.25 9.09 -0.17
C ILE A 46 19.27 7.94 0.85
N LYS A 47 18.31 7.94 1.77
CA LYS A 47 18.04 6.77 2.62
C LYS A 47 17.10 5.83 1.86
N PRO A 48 17.56 4.66 1.39
CA PRO A 48 16.66 3.71 0.75
C PRO A 48 15.64 3.17 1.77
N GLY A 49 14.39 3.04 1.34
CA GLY A 49 13.39 2.28 2.07
C GLY A 49 13.77 0.79 2.12
N THR A 50 13.25 0.07 3.11
CA THR A 50 13.40 -1.39 3.19
C THR A 50 12.09 -2.03 2.77
N ASP A 51 12.14 -2.96 1.81
CA ASP A 51 10.96 -3.72 1.39
C ASP A 51 10.42 -4.56 2.57
N PRO A 52 9.10 -4.55 2.82
CA PRO A 52 8.51 -5.47 3.79
C PRO A 52 8.58 -6.91 3.28
N ALA A 53 8.39 -7.87 4.20
CA ALA A 53 8.30 -9.27 3.83
C ALA A 53 7.14 -9.50 2.85
N THR A 54 7.40 -10.24 1.78
CA THR A 54 6.39 -10.62 0.80
C THR A 54 5.28 -11.43 1.46
N ALA A 55 4.02 -11.10 1.17
CA ALA A 55 2.88 -11.84 1.70
C ALA A 55 2.88 -13.28 1.19
N ASN A 56 2.71 -14.26 2.08
CA ASN A 56 2.73 -15.69 1.73
C ASN A 56 1.64 -16.09 0.71
N THR A 57 0.59 -15.28 0.55
CA THR A 57 -0.52 -15.53 -0.38
C THR A 57 -0.24 -15.05 -1.80
N ILE A 58 0.83 -14.29 -2.04
CA ILE A 58 1.10 -13.71 -3.37
C ILE A 58 1.54 -14.78 -4.38
N GLY A 59 2.17 -15.86 -3.90
CA GLY A 59 2.63 -16.97 -4.74
C GLY A 59 3.46 -16.51 -5.94
N PHE A 60 3.24 -17.13 -7.09
CA PHE A 60 3.96 -16.87 -8.33
C PHE A 60 3.63 -15.52 -8.98
N PHE A 61 2.61 -14.80 -8.52
CA PHE A 61 2.21 -13.52 -9.14
C PHE A 61 3.28 -12.44 -9.01
N LEU A 62 4.23 -12.58 -8.09
CA LEU A 62 5.34 -11.65 -7.90
C LEU A 62 6.66 -12.10 -8.56
N ASP A 63 6.72 -13.32 -9.14
CA ASP A 63 7.96 -13.88 -9.67
C ASP A 63 8.56 -13.03 -10.80
N ASP A 64 7.69 -12.46 -11.64
CA ASP A 64 8.07 -11.60 -12.76
C ASP A 64 8.07 -10.10 -12.43
N TRP A 65 8.03 -9.73 -11.14
CA TRP A 65 8.07 -8.32 -10.76
C TRP A 65 9.37 -7.65 -11.23
N GLN A 66 9.24 -6.47 -11.83
CA GLN A 66 10.36 -5.65 -12.27
C GLN A 66 10.23 -4.24 -11.70
N ALA A 67 11.36 -3.65 -11.29
CA ALA A 67 11.40 -2.26 -10.87
C ALA A 67 11.04 -1.35 -12.04
N LYS A 68 10.20 -0.34 -11.77
CA LYS A 68 9.89 0.72 -12.75
C LYS A 68 10.67 1.98 -12.40
N THR A 69 11.26 2.60 -13.41
CA THR A 69 11.87 3.91 -13.31
C THR A 69 10.85 4.98 -13.61
N PHE A 70 10.86 6.07 -12.85
CA PHE A 70 10.03 7.24 -13.10
C PHE A 70 10.93 8.45 -13.34
N THR A 71 10.66 9.15 -14.45
CA THR A 71 11.24 10.46 -14.72
C THR A 71 10.14 11.48 -14.52
N ALA A 72 10.32 12.40 -13.57
CA ALA A 72 9.36 13.46 -13.34
C ALA A 72 9.20 14.32 -14.61
N PRO A 73 7.96 14.65 -15.02
CA PRO A 73 7.75 15.56 -16.14
C PRO A 73 8.23 16.97 -15.78
N ALA A 74 8.48 17.80 -16.80
CA ALA A 74 8.77 19.20 -16.58
C ALA A 74 7.63 19.89 -15.81
N TYR A 75 7.97 20.67 -14.80
CA TYR A 75 7.01 21.38 -13.95
C TYR A 75 7.47 22.81 -13.70
N THR A 76 6.50 23.67 -13.37
CA THR A 76 6.76 25.04 -12.92
C THR A 76 6.30 25.15 -11.48
N GLU A 77 7.21 25.49 -10.58
CA GLU A 77 6.85 25.80 -9.19
C GLU A 77 5.92 27.01 -9.14
N THR A 78 4.91 26.94 -8.27
CA THR A 78 3.98 28.05 -8.03
C THR A 78 3.92 28.36 -6.55
N ALA A 79 3.43 29.54 -6.19
CA ALA A 79 3.33 29.94 -4.79
C ALA A 79 2.40 28.99 -4.03
N ILE A 80 2.89 28.45 -2.92
CA ILE A 80 2.10 27.60 -2.02
C ILE A 80 0.96 28.44 -1.43
N THR A 81 -0.26 27.95 -1.50
CA THR A 81 -1.43 28.63 -0.90
C THR A 81 -1.29 28.66 0.63
N ALA A 82 -1.56 29.81 1.24
CA ALA A 82 -1.37 30.02 2.68
C ALA A 82 -2.25 29.12 3.58
N SER A 83 -3.33 28.56 3.03
CA SER A 83 -4.16 27.57 3.69
C SER A 83 -4.48 26.43 2.74
N ALA A 84 -4.37 25.21 3.25
CA ALA A 84 -4.85 24.01 2.59
C ALA A 84 -5.93 23.38 3.49
N THR A 85 -7.04 22.95 2.91
CA THR A 85 -8.09 22.20 3.63
C THR A 85 -7.65 20.76 3.91
N SER A 86 -6.63 20.27 3.21
CA SER A 86 -6.07 18.94 3.37
C SER A 86 -4.59 18.96 3.00
N THR A 87 -3.81 18.15 3.70
CA THR A 87 -2.37 17.98 3.45
C THR A 87 -2.11 16.51 3.18
N VAL A 88 -1.37 16.23 2.09
CA VAL A 88 -0.87 14.90 1.78
C VAL A 88 0.64 14.92 1.98
N THR A 89 1.14 14.04 2.83
CA THR A 89 2.57 13.83 3.03
C THR A 89 2.94 12.48 2.42
N VAL A 90 3.98 12.47 1.58
CA VAL A 90 4.49 11.27 0.94
C VAL A 90 5.86 10.95 1.52
N ASP A 91 5.99 9.78 2.13
CA ASP A 91 7.27 9.23 2.59
C ASP A 91 7.65 8.06 1.67
N ALA A 92 8.58 8.32 0.74
CA ALA A 92 9.05 7.31 -0.20
C ALA A 92 9.83 6.16 0.47
N THR A 93 10.22 6.30 1.74
CA THR A 93 10.91 5.25 2.50
C THR A 93 9.94 4.27 3.19
N SER A 94 8.67 4.64 3.29
CA SER A 94 7.60 3.83 3.88
C SER A 94 6.93 2.92 2.84
N ILE A 95 7.63 1.85 2.44
CA ILE A 95 7.18 0.90 1.42
C ILE A 95 6.10 -0.05 2.00
N ILE A 96 4.95 -0.17 1.33
CA ILE A 96 3.83 -1.04 1.76
C ILE A 96 3.90 -2.42 1.11
N THR A 97 4.03 -2.49 -0.22
CA THR A 97 4.14 -3.74 -0.98
C THR A 97 4.63 -3.48 -2.41
N LYS A 98 5.17 -4.51 -3.05
CA LYS A 98 5.34 -4.56 -4.50
C LYS A 98 4.00 -4.87 -5.17
N ILE A 99 3.79 -4.30 -6.35
CA ILE A 99 2.58 -4.50 -7.15
C ILE A 99 2.87 -5.54 -8.25
N PRO A 100 2.25 -6.72 -8.22
CA PRO A 100 2.34 -7.71 -9.30
C PRO A 100 1.98 -7.13 -10.67
N LEU A 101 2.62 -7.62 -11.73
CA LEU A 101 2.25 -7.25 -13.11
C LEU A 101 0.80 -7.66 -13.43
N SER A 102 0.35 -8.76 -12.84
CA SER A 102 -1.00 -9.32 -13.00
C SER A 102 -2.13 -8.53 -12.34
N GLU A 103 -1.82 -7.53 -11.49
CA GLU A 103 -2.83 -6.75 -10.77
C GLU A 103 -3.74 -6.00 -11.75
N PHE A 104 -3.17 -5.50 -12.85
CA PHE A 104 -3.89 -4.75 -13.89
C PHE A 104 -4.21 -5.65 -15.08
N GLY A 105 -5.25 -6.46 -14.92
CA GLY A 105 -5.79 -7.34 -15.96
C GLY A 105 -6.99 -6.77 -16.71
N HIS A 106 -7.39 -7.48 -17.76
CA HIS A 106 -8.64 -7.21 -18.49
C HIS A 106 -9.47 -8.48 -18.67
N ASN A 107 -10.74 -8.34 -19.06
CA ASN A 107 -11.62 -9.48 -19.32
C ASN A 107 -12.03 -9.54 -20.78
N GLY A 108 -11.87 -10.71 -21.39
CA GLY A 108 -12.48 -11.09 -22.65
C GLY A 108 -13.70 -11.97 -22.42
N VAL A 109 -14.75 -11.75 -23.21
CA VAL A 109 -15.97 -12.57 -23.25
C VAL A 109 -16.12 -13.19 -24.63
N TRP A 110 -16.62 -14.41 -24.76
CA TRP A 110 -16.69 -15.07 -26.08
C TRP A 110 -17.68 -14.40 -27.05
N TRP A 111 -18.62 -13.60 -26.53
CA TRP A 111 -19.75 -13.02 -27.29
C TRP A 111 -19.28 -11.88 -28.19
N MET A 112 -18.08 -11.36 -27.95
CA MET A 112 -17.46 -10.34 -28.81
C MET A 112 -17.06 -10.89 -30.19
N GLY A 113 -17.17 -12.22 -30.39
CA GLY A 113 -16.77 -12.88 -31.62
C GLY A 113 -15.24 -12.91 -31.80
N PRO A 114 -14.77 -13.33 -32.98
CA PRO A 114 -13.34 -13.30 -33.30
C PRO A 114 -12.88 -11.85 -33.45
N VAL A 115 -12.11 -11.39 -32.47
CA VAL A 115 -11.48 -10.04 -32.46
C VAL A 115 -10.02 -10.09 -32.90
N ALA A 116 -9.49 -11.29 -33.15
CA ALA A 116 -8.14 -11.47 -33.66
C ALA A 116 -8.01 -10.79 -35.03
N GLY A 117 -7.04 -9.86 -35.14
CA GLY A 117 -6.77 -9.11 -36.36
C GLY A 117 -7.60 -7.84 -36.57
N ASP A 118 -8.57 -7.52 -35.71
CA ASP A 118 -9.25 -6.22 -35.77
C ASP A 118 -8.43 -5.16 -35.03
N ALA A 119 -7.78 -4.27 -35.78
CA ALA A 119 -6.96 -3.20 -35.23
C ALA A 119 -7.73 -2.30 -34.24
N ARG A 120 -9.05 -2.12 -34.43
CA ARG A 120 -9.90 -1.31 -33.54
C ARG A 120 -10.02 -1.93 -32.15
N PHE A 121 -9.76 -3.23 -32.02
CA PHE A 121 -9.73 -3.94 -30.74
C PHE A 121 -8.29 -4.11 -30.22
N ILE A 122 -7.36 -4.51 -31.08
CA ILE A 122 -5.98 -4.84 -30.69
C ILE A 122 -5.19 -3.59 -30.26
N GLU A 123 -5.32 -2.46 -30.95
CA GLU A 123 -4.54 -1.26 -30.62
C GLU A 123 -4.88 -0.71 -29.23
N PRO A 124 -6.16 -0.49 -28.85
CA PRO A 124 -6.50 -0.06 -27.50
C PRO A 124 -6.04 -1.03 -26.41
N VAL A 125 -6.19 -2.34 -26.63
CA VAL A 125 -5.72 -3.37 -25.68
C VAL A 125 -4.20 -3.34 -25.55
N THR A 126 -3.48 -3.14 -26.65
CA THR A 126 -2.02 -3.02 -26.63
C THR A 126 -1.57 -1.78 -25.86
N ASN A 127 -2.23 -0.64 -26.08
CA ASN A 127 -1.94 0.61 -25.37
C ASN A 127 -2.28 0.53 -23.88
N LEU A 128 -3.33 -0.21 -23.52
CA LEU A 128 -3.69 -0.48 -22.12
C LEU A 128 -2.66 -1.39 -21.44
N HIS A 129 -1.98 -2.24 -22.21
CA HIS A 129 -0.98 -3.20 -21.75
C HIS A 129 -1.45 -4.07 -20.55
N PRO A 130 -2.62 -4.74 -20.65
CA PRO A 130 -3.06 -5.66 -19.62
C PRO A 130 -2.14 -6.88 -19.62
N HIS A 131 -1.45 -7.14 -18.51
CA HIS A 131 -0.53 -8.27 -18.42
C HIS A 131 -1.26 -9.62 -18.41
N ILE A 132 -2.56 -9.62 -18.07
CA ILE A 132 -3.43 -10.79 -18.11
C ILE A 132 -4.77 -10.41 -18.74
N ILE A 133 -5.28 -11.26 -19.63
CA ILE A 133 -6.66 -11.20 -20.12
C ILE A 133 -7.37 -12.49 -19.69
N ARG A 134 -8.38 -12.37 -18.83
CA ARG A 134 -9.24 -13.50 -18.42
C ARG A 134 -10.26 -13.79 -19.52
N PHE A 135 -10.33 -15.03 -19.99
CA PHE A 135 -11.30 -15.54 -20.98
C PHE A 135 -11.71 -16.97 -20.59
N PRO A 136 -12.93 -17.50 -20.90
CA PRO A 136 -14.05 -16.94 -21.68
C PRO A 136 -14.95 -15.97 -20.93
N GLY A 137 -14.61 -15.65 -19.68
CA GLY A 137 -15.18 -14.55 -18.89
C GLY A 137 -16.60 -14.78 -18.39
N GLY A 138 -16.94 -14.12 -17.27
CA GLY A 138 -18.31 -13.89 -16.80
C GLY A 138 -19.27 -15.10 -16.81
N SER A 139 -20.57 -14.82 -16.95
CA SER A 139 -21.60 -15.82 -17.29
C SER A 139 -21.48 -16.32 -18.72
N SER A 140 -20.68 -15.64 -19.56
CA SER A 140 -20.40 -16.10 -20.90
C SER A 140 -19.72 -17.47 -20.91
N SER A 141 -18.92 -17.80 -19.90
CA SER A 141 -18.31 -19.13 -19.77
C SER A 141 -19.31 -20.28 -19.74
N ASP A 142 -20.55 -20.05 -19.29
CA ASP A 142 -21.58 -21.09 -19.15
C ASP A 142 -22.06 -21.64 -20.50
N ALA A 143 -21.86 -20.85 -21.55
CA ALA A 143 -22.22 -21.18 -22.94
C ALA A 143 -20.98 -21.31 -23.85
N TYR A 144 -19.77 -21.31 -23.29
CA TYR A 144 -18.55 -21.49 -24.05
C TYR A 144 -18.13 -22.96 -24.07
N PHE A 145 -18.01 -23.53 -25.27
CA PHE A 145 -17.57 -24.90 -25.48
C PHE A 145 -16.28 -24.90 -26.29
N TRP A 146 -15.18 -25.30 -25.66
CA TRP A 146 -13.92 -25.53 -26.37
C TRP A 146 -14.10 -26.70 -27.33
N ASN A 147 -13.81 -26.50 -28.62
CA ASN A 147 -13.96 -27.51 -29.67
C ASN A 147 -15.39 -28.09 -29.76
N ALA A 148 -16.38 -27.20 -29.90
CA ALA A 148 -17.79 -27.56 -30.07
C ALA A 148 -18.14 -28.12 -31.47
N GLU A 149 -17.13 -28.40 -32.30
CA GLU A 149 -17.25 -29.05 -33.60
C GLU A 149 -17.22 -30.58 -33.46
#